data_AF-K2E424-F1
#
_entry.id   AF-K2E424-F1
#
_cell.length_a   1.000
_cell.length_b   1.000
_cell.length_c   1.000
_cell.angle_alpha   90.00
_cell.angle_beta   90.00
_cell.angle_gamma   90.00
#
_symmetry.space_group_name_H-M   'P 1'
#
loop_
_entity.id
_entity.type
_entity.pdbx_description
1 polymer ?
#
loop_
_entity_poly.entity_id
_entity_poly.type
_entity_poly.pdbx_seq_one_letter_code
_entity_poly.pdbx_strand_id
1 'polypeptide(L)' 'MGDAAVNLSEDLLGVSNDETFDILVLGTNGAHTDSIMVASINEEKEKVSLFSIPRDLYINGRRINAYYTYYG' A
#
# COMPACT_ATOMS: atom_id res chain seq x y z
N MET A 1 35.86 -14.20 -27.52
CA MET A 1 34.45 -14.40 -27.88
C MET A 1 33.90 -15.46 -26.93
N GLY A 2 33.25 -15.03 -25.85
CA GLY A 2 32.75 -15.91 -24.80
C GLY A 2 31.54 -15.25 -24.15
N ASP A 3 30.40 -15.91 -24.33
CA ASP A 3 29.06 -15.71 -23.78
C ASP A 3 28.83 -14.51 -22.86
N ALA A 4 28.15 -13.50 -23.42
CA ALA A 4 27.21 -12.70 -22.65
C ALA A 4 25.92 -13.50 -22.51
N ALA A 5 25.90 -14.45 -21.57
CA ALA A 5 24.65 -15.04 -21.10
C ALA A 5 23.91 -13.94 -20.33
N VAL A 6 23.11 -13.16 -21.06
CA VAL A 6 22.18 -12.19 -20.47
C VAL A 6 21.16 -13.00 -19.66
N ASN A 7 21.17 -12.81 -18.34
CA ASN A 7 20.19 -13.40 -17.42
C ASN A 7 18.83 -12.72 -17.62
N LEU A 8 18.18 -13.03 -18.75
CA LEU A 8 16.90 -12.46 -19.20
C LEU A 8 15.72 -12.87 -18.30
N SER A 9 15.88 -13.87 -17.43
CA SER A 9 14.80 -14.37 -16.57
C SER A 9 14.57 -13.53 -15.33
N GLU A 10 15.63 -12.96 -14.73
CA GLU A 10 15.50 -12.09 -13.55
C GLU A 10 15.01 -10.69 -13.93
N ASP A 11 15.35 -10.21 -15.13
CA ASP A 11 14.93 -8.89 -15.64
C ASP A 11 13.48 -8.91 -16.16
N LEU A 12 13.00 -10.04 -16.69
CA LEU A 12 11.62 -10.20 -17.18
C LEU A 12 10.61 -10.52 -16.07
N LEU A 13 11.05 -11.17 -14.98
CA LEU A 13 10.27 -11.44 -13.77
C LEU A 13 10.67 -10.52 -12.61
N GLY A 14 11.47 -9.50 -12.89
CA GLY A 14 11.80 -8.45 -11.96
C GLY A 14 10.52 -7.77 -11.55
N VAL A 15 9.95 -8.20 -10.44
CA VAL A 15 9.28 -7.26 -9.55
C VAL A 15 10.39 -6.28 -9.23
N SER A 16 10.47 -5.21 -10.03
CA SER A 16 11.21 -4.05 -9.65
C SER A 16 10.68 -3.76 -8.25
N ASN A 17 11.57 -3.79 -7.26
CA ASN A 17 11.32 -3.08 -6.03
C ASN A 17 11.33 -1.61 -6.44
N ASP A 18 10.32 -1.18 -7.19
CA ASP A 18 10.00 0.22 -7.30
C ASP A 18 9.79 0.60 -5.85
N GLU A 19 10.71 1.40 -5.31
CA GLU A 19 10.61 1.88 -3.96
C GLU A 19 9.35 2.74 -3.90
N THR A 20 8.23 2.13 -3.54
CA THR A 20 6.98 2.81 -3.32
C THR A 20 6.97 3.32 -1.90
N PHE A 21 6.85 4.64 -1.75
CA PHE A 21 6.65 5.25 -0.45
C PHE A 21 5.16 5.23 -0.12
N ASP A 22 4.78 4.38 0.83
CA ASP A 22 3.40 4.20 1.24
C ASP A 22 3.09 5.01 2.51
N ILE A 23 2.04 5.84 2.42
CA ILE A 23 1.54 6.67 3.51
C ILE A 23 0.13 6.21 3.86
N LEU A 24 -0.07 5.83 5.12
CA LEU A 24 -1.40 5.61 5.68
C LEU A 24 -2.00 6.94 6.14
N VAL A 25 -3.10 7.34 5.52
CA VAL A 25 -3.85 8.55 5.84
C VAL A 25 -5.15 8.17 6.54
N LEU A 26 -5.34 8.70 7.75
CA LEU A 26 -6.51 8.45 8.58
C LEU A 26 -7.27 9.75 8.82
N GLY A 27 -8.54 9.77 8.43
CA GLY A 27 -9.49 10.83 8.78
C GLY A 27 -10.17 10.48 10.09
N THR A 28 -9.83 11.21 11.15
CA THR A 28 -10.33 10.95 12.50
C THR A 28 -11.43 11.95 12.87
N ASN A 29 -12.46 11.44 13.53
CA ASN A 29 -13.57 12.23 14.07
C ASN A 29 -13.84 11.76 15.51
N GLY A 30 -13.19 12.42 16.46
CA GLY A 30 -13.19 11.99 17.86
C GLY A 30 -12.55 10.59 18.01
N ALA A 31 -13.31 9.62 18.53
CA ALA A 31 -12.84 8.26 18.78
C ALA A 31 -12.98 7.29 17.58
N HIS A 32 -13.46 7.78 16.43
CA HIS A 32 -13.71 6.96 15.25
C HIS A 32 -12.85 7.41 14.06
N THR A 33 -12.37 6.46 13.28
CA THR A 33 -11.85 6.74 11.92
C THR A 33 -12.99 6.58 10.93
N ASP A 34 -13.33 7.67 10.27
CA ASP A 34 -14.37 7.66 9.24
C ASP A 34 -13.78 7.41 7.84
N SER A 35 -12.47 7.70 7.65
CA SER A 35 -11.78 7.53 6.37
C SER A 35 -10.41 6.88 6.56
N ILE A 36 -10.17 5.76 5.88
CA ILE A 36 -8.87 5.08 5.83
C ILE A 36 -8.42 5.09 4.38
N MET A 37 -7.24 5.66 4.10
CA MET A 37 -6.67 5.72 2.77
C MET A 37 -5.19 5.34 2.79
N VAL A 38 -4.74 4.62 1.78
CA VAL A 38 -3.31 4.39 1.52
C VAL A 38 -2.94 5.18 0.27
N ALA A 39 -1.98 6.09 0.42
CA ALA A 39 -1.34 6.78 -0.69
C ALA A 39 -0.01 6.08 -0.97
N SER A 40 0.14 5.54 -2.17
CA SER A 40 1.37 4.93 -2.64
C SER A 40 2.01 5.83 -3.68
N ILE A 41 3.21 6.32 -3.39
CA ILE A 41 3.97 7.21 -4.27
C ILE A 41 5.07 6.40 -4.92
N ASN A 42 5.05 6.37 -6.25
CA ASN A 42 6.08 5.76 -7.06
C ASN A 42 6.75 6.86 -7.89
N GLU A 43 7.94 7.27 -7.47
CA GLU A 43 8.69 8.35 -8.12
C GLU A 43 9.18 7.95 -9.51
N GLU A 44 9.65 6.70 -9.67
CA GLU A 44 10.16 6.18 -10.95
C GLU A 44 9.09 6.17 -12.06
N LYS A 45 7.84 5.86 -11.69
CA LYS A 45 6.69 5.83 -12.60
C LYS A 45 5.92 7.16 -12.63
N GLU A 46 6.39 8.18 -11.89
CA GLU A 46 5.71 9.47 -11.71
C GLU A 46 4.23 9.31 -11.36
N LYS A 47 3.91 8.29 -10.54
CA LYS A 47 2.53 7.87 -10.29
C LYS A 47 2.22 7.89 -8.81
N VAL A 48 1.14 8.59 -8.46
CA VAL A 48 0.52 8.51 -7.15
C VAL A 48 -0.75 7.66 -7.26
N SER A 49 -0.82 6.59 -6.48
CA SER A 49 -2.00 5.74 -6.38
C SER A 49 -2.67 5.95 -5.03
N LEU A 50 -3.97 6.20 -5.04
CA LEU A 50 -4.76 6.38 -3.83
C LEU A 50 -5.76 5.24 -3.70
N PHE A 51 -5.71 4.53 -2.57
CA PHE A 51 -6.60 3.43 -2.27
C PHE A 51 -7.45 3.77 -1.05
N SER A 52 -8.75 3.95 -1.25
CA SER A 52 -9.70 4.12 -0.16
C SER A 52 -10.10 2.77 0.40
N ILE A 53 -9.89 2.59 1.71
CA ILE A 53 -10.26 1.39 2.44
C ILE A 53 -11.59 1.66 3.15
N PRO A 54 -12.67 0.91 2.85
CA PRO A 54 -13.95 1.09 3.53
C PRO A 54 -13.84 0.80 5.04
N ARG A 55 -14.34 1.73 5.87
CA ARG A 55 -14.32 1.63 7.35
C ARG A 55 -15.07 0.41 7.92
N ASP A 56 -16.01 -0.13 7.14
CA ASP A 56 -16.89 -1.23 7.54
C ASP A 56 -16.35 -2.61 7.12
N LEU A 57 -15.11 -2.69 6.61
CA LEU A 57 -14.48 -3.98 6.33
C LEU A 57 -14.41 -4.84 7.60
N TYR A 58 -14.91 -6.07 7.51
CA TYR A 58 -14.85 -7.04 8.59
C TYR A 58 -13.56 -7.86 8.49
N ILE A 59 -12.71 -7.74 9.50
CA ILE A 59 -11.45 -8.49 9.64
C ILE A 59 -11.46 -9.16 11.01
N ASN A 60 -11.17 -10.45 11.08
CA ASN A 60 -11.06 -11.21 12.33
C ASN A 60 -12.28 -11.04 13.28
N GLY A 61 -13.49 -10.96 12.70
CA GLY A 61 -14.74 -10.85 13.45
C GLY A 61 -15.10 -9.43 13.94
N ARG A 62 -14.35 -8.40 13.55
CA ARG A 62 -14.63 -6.99 13.90
C ARG A 62 -14.52 -6.08 12.68
N ARG A 63 -15.19 -4.93 12.72
CA ARG A 63 -14.99 -3.88 11.72
C ARG A 63 -13.63 -3.21 11.92
N ILE A 64 -12.95 -2.89 10.82
CA ILE A 64 -11.59 -2.33 10.86
C ILE A 64 -11.53 -1.01 11.63
N ASN A 65 -12.57 -0.17 11.56
CA ASN A 65 -12.65 1.09 12.29
C ASN A 65 -12.66 0.93 13.82
N ALA A 66 -13.10 -0.23 14.33
CA ALA A 66 -13.08 -0.50 15.77
C ALA A 66 -11.64 -0.62 16.28
N TYR A 67 -10.71 -1.10 15.45
CA TYR A 67 -9.30 -1.24 15.83
C TYR A 67 -8.66 0.11 16.13
N TYR A 68 -8.99 1.17 15.38
CA TYR A 68 -8.52 2.52 15.69
C TYR A 68 -9.02 2.99 17.07
N THR A 69 -10.29 2.74 17.40
CA THR A 69 -10.83 3.07 18.72
C THR A 69 -10.10 2.34 19.87
N TYR A 70 -9.55 1.14 19.62
CA TYR A 70 -8.84 0.35 20.65
C TYR A 70 -7.33 0.61 20.70
N TYR A 71 -6.69 0.93 19.57
CA TYR A 71 -5.23 0.97 19.45
C TYR A 71 -4.68 2.35 19.07
N GLY A 72 -5.56 3.33 18.80
CA GLY A 72 -5.22 4.72 18.53
C GLY A 72 -5.28 5.12 17.07
#